data_AF-F4CKE7-F1
#
_entry.id   AF-F4CKE7-F1
#
_cell.length_a   1.000
_cell.length_b   1.000
_cell.length_c   1.000
_cell.angle_alpha   90.00
_cell.angle_beta   90.00
_cell.angle_gamma   90.00
#
_symmetry.space_group_name_H-M   'P 1'
#
loop_
_entity.id
_entity.type
_entity.pdbx_description
1 polymer ?
#
loop_
_entity_poly.entity_id
_entity_poly.type
_entity_poly.pdbx_seq_one_letter_code
_entity_poly.pdbx_strand_id
1 'polypeptide(L)'
;MASPTNTGGTDVPPVLPSIPLSADPVRPEDQSVGGLVKDVTTHLSSLVRSEVELAKAEVTSEVKKGVQGSIFFIVALTIVLFSLFFFFFALAELLAIWLNRAAAFAIVFGLMILVAGLFALLGYLRVRRIRKPERTISSLKDTAQVLGSRGRPGENTPELT
;
A
#
# COMPACT_ATOMS: atom_id res chain seq x y z
N MET A 1 35.74 52.25 79.44
CA MET A 1 34.64 51.32 79.73
C MET A 1 34.87 50.08 78.90
N ALA A 2 34.76 48.91 79.52
CA ALA A 2 35.33 47.62 79.10
C ALA A 2 34.75 47.03 77.79
N SER A 3 35.55 46.14 77.18
CA SER A 3 35.26 45.21 76.08
C SER A 3 34.04 44.28 76.37
N PRO A 4 33.44 43.54 75.39
CA PRO A 4 34.09 42.35 74.81
C PRO A 4 33.67 41.88 73.37
N THR A 5 34.52 40.99 72.79
CA THR A 5 34.23 39.77 71.98
C THR A 5 33.43 39.88 70.67
N ASN A 6 33.76 39.20 69.56
CA ASN A 6 33.97 37.75 69.45
C ASN A 6 34.59 37.37 68.07
N THR A 7 35.64 36.53 68.12
CA THR A 7 35.98 35.37 67.26
C THR A 7 34.97 35.10 66.12
N GLY A 8 35.34 35.04 64.85
CA GLY A 8 36.34 34.14 64.27
C GLY A 8 35.61 33.07 63.46
N GLY A 9 36.12 32.74 62.27
CA GLY A 9 35.68 31.58 61.51
C GLY A 9 34.96 31.89 60.21
N THR A 10 35.73 31.93 59.12
CA THR A 10 35.43 31.25 57.84
C THR A 10 33.97 31.21 57.38
N ASP A 11 33.58 32.17 56.53
CA ASP A 11 32.42 32.04 55.65
C ASP A 11 32.71 30.98 54.56
N VAL A 12 32.38 29.72 54.86
CA VAL A 12 32.24 28.66 53.85
C VAL A 12 30.77 28.63 53.43
N PRO A 13 30.43 28.88 52.15
CA PRO A 13 29.05 28.83 51.67
C PRO A 13 28.44 27.42 51.78
N PRO A 14 27.08 27.34 51.78
CA PRO A 14 26.33 26.18 52.23
C PRO A 14 26.55 24.95 51.34
N VAL A 15 26.68 23.82 52.03
CA VAL A 15 26.61 22.43 51.57
C VAL A 15 25.95 22.27 50.20
N LEU A 16 26.74 21.88 49.19
CA LEU A 16 26.21 21.43 47.90
C LEU A 16 25.22 20.28 48.15
N PRO A 17 24.07 20.22 47.44
CA PRO A 17 23.21 19.06 47.49
C PRO A 17 24.05 17.83 47.13
N SER A 18 24.34 17.00 48.12
CA SER A 18 24.97 15.72 47.91
C SER A 18 24.01 14.93 47.03
N ILE A 19 24.36 14.80 45.75
CA ILE A 19 23.75 13.83 44.87
C ILE A 19 23.71 12.52 45.67
N PRO A 20 22.54 11.93 45.95
CA PRO A 20 22.53 10.59 46.49
C PRO A 20 23.17 9.73 45.41
N LEU A 21 24.43 9.35 45.61
CA LEU A 21 25.02 8.16 45.03
C LEU A 21 24.31 6.96 45.68
N SER A 22 23.00 6.86 45.44
CA SER A 22 22.42 5.57 45.19
C SER A 22 23.16 5.09 43.95
N ALA A 23 24.26 4.38 44.17
CA ALA A 23 24.58 3.30 43.27
C ALA A 23 23.32 2.44 43.27
N ASP A 24 22.41 2.75 42.35
CA ASP A 24 21.47 1.75 41.88
C ASP A 24 22.39 0.58 41.53
N PRO A 25 22.28 -0.57 42.22
CA PRO A 25 23.09 -1.70 41.84
C PRO A 25 22.66 -1.98 40.41
N VAL A 26 23.49 -1.59 39.44
CA VAL A 26 23.37 -2.07 38.07
C VAL A 26 23.58 -3.56 38.21
N ARG A 27 22.46 -4.25 38.38
CA ARG A 27 22.41 -5.69 38.55
C ARG A 27 23.10 -6.26 37.30
N PRO A 28 24.21 -7.00 37.45
CA PRO A 28 24.92 -7.55 36.30
C PRO A 28 24.05 -8.51 35.46
N GLU A 29 22.90 -8.92 35.98
CA GLU A 29 21.89 -9.70 35.26
C GLU A 29 21.11 -8.96 34.16
N ASP A 30 21.13 -7.62 34.09
CA ASP A 30 20.39 -6.84 33.08
C ASP A 30 21.15 -6.60 31.76
N GLN A 31 22.42 -7.04 31.67
CA GLN A 31 23.20 -7.08 30.42
C GLN A 31 23.51 -8.51 29.99
N SER A 32 22.51 -9.40 30.11
CA SER A 32 22.62 -10.71 29.46
C SER A 32 22.68 -10.53 27.94
N VAL A 33 23.46 -11.38 27.25
CA VAL A 33 23.50 -11.44 25.77
C VAL A 33 22.09 -11.61 25.20
N GLY A 34 21.18 -12.25 25.94
CA GLY A 34 19.76 -12.36 25.60
C GLY A 34 18.98 -11.05 25.66
N GLY A 35 19.31 -10.14 26.60
CA GLY A 35 18.74 -8.80 26.69
C GLY A 35 19.14 -7.92 25.49
N LEU A 36 20.42 -7.93 25.12
CA LEU A 36 20.92 -7.19 23.95
C LEU A 36 20.28 -7.67 22.64
N VAL A 37 20.15 -8.99 22.44
CA VAL A 37 19.48 -9.55 21.25
C VAL A 37 17.99 -9.18 21.23
N LYS A 38 17.32 -9.22 22.38
CA LYS A 38 15.91 -8.81 22.52
C LYS A 38 15.72 -7.33 22.17
N ASP A 39 16.60 -6.45 22.65
CA ASP A 39 16.51 -5.01 22.40
C ASP A 39 16.82 -4.69 20.93
N VAL A 40 17.87 -5.29 20.36
CA VAL A 40 18.19 -5.14 18.92
C VAL A 40 17.06 -5.64 18.04
N THR A 41 16.45 -6.79 18.37
CA THR A 41 15.29 -7.33 17.64
C THR A 41 14.08 -6.39 17.74
N THR A 42 13.87 -5.77 18.90
CA THR A 42 12.80 -4.80 19.12
C THR A 42 13.01 -3.52 18.31
N HIS A 43 14.23 -2.98 18.27
CA HIS A 43 14.57 -1.81 17.46
C HIS A 43 14.48 -2.08 15.95
N LEU A 44 14.94 -3.26 15.50
CA LEU A 44 14.77 -3.69 14.10
C LEU A 44 13.29 -3.82 13.74
N SER A 45 12.48 -4.39 14.63
CA SER A 45 11.02 -4.47 14.43
C SER A 45 10.39 -3.09 14.31
N SER A 46 10.83 -2.12 15.11
CA SER A 46 10.38 -0.73 15.03
C SER A 46 10.77 -0.07 13.71
N LEU A 47 11.99 -0.28 13.23
CA LEU A 47 12.48 0.29 11.96
C LEU A 47 11.73 -0.28 10.76
N VAL A 48 11.55 -1.59 10.71
CA VAL A 48 10.78 -2.26 9.65
C VAL A 48 9.34 -1.78 9.67
N ARG A 49 8.74 -1.63 10.86
CA ARG A 49 7.39 -1.10 11.01
C ARG A 49 7.28 0.33 10.47
N SER A 50 8.24 1.21 10.79
CA SER A 50 8.23 2.58 10.28
C SER A 50 8.40 2.65 8.76
N GLU A 51 9.26 1.81 8.18
CA GLU A 51 9.46 1.75 6.73
C GLU A 51 8.17 1.31 6.01
N VAL A 52 7.48 0.31 6.57
CA VAL A 52 6.18 -0.15 6.08
C VAL A 52 5.10 0.91 6.24
N GLU A 53 5.07 1.63 7.36
CA GLU A 53 4.11 2.71 7.60
C GLU A 53 4.32 3.87 6.62
N LEU A 54 5.57 4.23 6.34
CA LEU A 54 5.92 5.23 5.34
C LEU A 54 5.50 4.78 3.93
N ALA A 55 5.91 3.59 3.52
CA ALA A 55 5.56 3.04 2.21
C ALA A 55 4.02 2.93 2.05
N LYS A 56 3.32 2.52 3.10
CA LYS A 56 1.85 2.49 3.11
C LYS A 56 1.27 3.90 2.96
N ALA A 57 1.82 4.92 3.63
CA ALA A 57 1.37 6.29 3.52
C ALA A 57 1.59 6.86 2.11
N GLU A 58 2.73 6.59 1.50
CA GLU A 58 3.06 7.01 0.14
C GLU A 58 2.13 6.36 -0.89
N VAL A 59 2.01 5.02 -0.87
CA VAL A 59 1.10 4.29 -1.76
C VAL A 59 -0.36 4.74 -1.56
N THR A 60 -0.80 4.95 -0.32
CA THR A 60 -2.17 5.42 -0.05
C THR A 60 -2.40 6.83 -0.60
N SER A 61 -1.39 7.71 -0.48
CA SER A 61 -1.43 9.07 -1.03
C SER A 61 -1.50 9.05 -2.56
N GLU A 62 -0.70 8.21 -3.22
CA GLU A 62 -0.74 8.04 -4.67
C GLU A 62 -2.08 7.48 -5.15
N VAL A 63 -2.59 6.43 -4.50
CA VAL A 63 -3.91 5.86 -4.80
C VAL A 63 -5.00 6.93 -4.66
N LYS A 64 -4.96 7.74 -3.59
CA LYS A 64 -5.93 8.82 -3.38
C LYS A 64 -5.87 9.87 -4.50
N LYS A 65 -4.68 10.25 -4.94
CA LYS A 65 -4.50 11.16 -6.09
C LYS A 65 -5.04 10.54 -7.38
N GLY A 66 -4.79 9.25 -7.61
CA GLY A 66 -5.33 8.51 -8.76
C GLY A 66 -6.85 8.46 -8.77
N VAL A 67 -7.47 8.19 -7.60
CA VAL A 67 -8.93 8.20 -7.43
C VAL A 67 -9.50 9.60 -7.62
N GLN A 68 -8.86 10.63 -7.09
CA GLN A 68 -9.31 12.01 -7.30
C GLN A 68 -9.21 12.42 -8.79
N GLY A 69 -8.15 11.99 -9.48
CA GLY A 69 -7.98 12.20 -10.91
C GLY A 69 -9.01 11.45 -11.77
N SER A 70 -9.45 10.27 -11.34
CA SER A 70 -10.43 9.47 -12.08
C SER A 70 -11.81 10.11 -12.16
N ILE A 71 -12.17 10.99 -11.22
CA ILE A 71 -13.44 11.75 -11.25
C ILE A 71 -13.54 12.55 -12.55
N PHE A 72 -12.47 13.25 -12.95
CA PHE A 72 -12.46 14.01 -14.20
C PHE A 72 -12.63 13.12 -15.42
N PHE A 73 -12.01 11.93 -15.42
CA PHE A 73 -12.20 10.96 -16.48
C PHE A 73 -13.63 10.44 -16.53
N ILE A 74 -14.27 10.16 -15.40
CA ILE A 74 -15.67 9.73 -15.35
C ILE A 74 -16.57 10.82 -15.94
N VAL A 75 -16.38 12.09 -15.54
CA VAL A 75 -17.15 13.22 -16.08
C VAL A 75 -16.91 13.38 -17.58
N ALA A 76 -15.65 13.38 -18.02
CA ALA A 76 -15.29 13.52 -19.43
C ALA A 76 -15.85 12.38 -20.28
N LEU A 77 -15.71 11.13 -19.85
CA LEU A 77 -16.25 9.96 -20.55
C LEU A 77 -17.78 9.99 -20.59
N THR A 78 -18.43 10.45 -19.53
CA THR A 78 -19.89 10.63 -19.49
C THR A 78 -20.34 11.67 -20.52
N ILE A 79 -19.68 12.83 -20.56
CA ILE A 79 -19.96 13.87 -21.55
C ILE A 79 -19.78 13.32 -22.95
N VAL A 80 -18.63 12.70 -23.25
CA VAL A 80 -18.37 12.11 -24.57
C VAL A 80 -19.41 11.06 -24.93
N LEU A 81 -19.79 10.19 -23.99
CA LEU A 81 -20.82 9.16 -24.22
C LEU A 81 -22.17 9.76 -24.62
N PHE A 82 -22.65 10.77 -23.90
CA PHE A 82 -23.90 11.45 -24.24
C PHE A 82 -23.77 12.30 -25.51
N SER A 83 -22.63 12.97 -25.72
CA SER A 83 -22.37 13.76 -26.93
C SER A 83 -22.32 12.89 -28.19
N LEU A 84 -21.86 11.64 -28.11
CA LEU A 84 -21.85 10.73 -29.26
C LEU A 84 -23.26 10.49 -29.83
N PHE A 85 -24.28 10.39 -28.96
CA PHE A 85 -25.68 10.27 -29.41
C PHE A 85 -26.09 11.48 -30.28
N PHE A 86 -25.83 12.69 -29.79
CA PHE A 86 -26.10 13.92 -30.55
C PHE A 86 -25.23 14.05 -31.79
N PHE A 87 -23.98 13.59 -31.75
CA PHE A 87 -23.07 13.59 -32.89
C PHE A 87 -23.60 12.71 -34.02
N PHE A 88 -24.03 11.47 -33.73
CA PHE A 88 -24.61 10.59 -34.76
C PHE A 88 -25.94 11.12 -35.29
N PHE A 89 -26.77 11.72 -34.43
CA PHE A 89 -27.99 12.41 -34.87
C PHE A 89 -27.67 13.57 -35.82
N ALA A 90 -26.73 14.44 -35.44
CA ALA A 90 -26.29 15.56 -36.26
C ALA A 90 -25.67 15.09 -37.59
N LEU A 91 -24.90 14.00 -37.57
CA LEU A 91 -24.34 13.39 -38.77
C LEU A 91 -25.44 12.86 -39.70
N ALA A 92 -26.48 12.23 -39.15
CA ALA A 92 -27.62 11.77 -39.93
C ALA A 92 -28.40 12.93 -40.55
N GLU A 93 -28.64 14.02 -39.80
CA GLU A 93 -29.26 15.24 -40.34
C GLU A 93 -28.39 15.92 -41.41
N LEU A 94 -27.07 15.95 -41.22
CA LEU A 94 -26.14 16.48 -42.22
C LEU A 94 -26.20 15.70 -43.54
N LEU A 95 -26.27 14.38 -43.46
CA LEU A 95 -26.45 13.51 -44.64
C LEU A 95 -27.84 13.68 -45.26
N ALA A 96 -28.86 13.96 -44.46
CA ALA A 96 -30.22 14.19 -44.93
C ALA A 96 -30.37 15.48 -45.76
N ILE A 97 -29.36 16.36 -45.82
CA ILE A 97 -29.31 17.49 -46.76
C ILE A 97 -29.22 17.00 -48.21
N TRP A 98 -28.51 15.88 -48.44
CA TRP A 98 -28.22 15.35 -49.78
C TRP A 98 -29.02 14.09 -50.11
N LEU A 99 -29.48 13.36 -49.10
CA LEU A 99 -30.20 12.09 -49.23
C LEU A 99 -31.59 12.15 -48.59
N ASN A 100 -32.45 11.18 -48.93
CA ASN A 100 -33.66 10.93 -48.15
C ASN A 100 -33.29 10.70 -46.68
N ARG A 101 -34.00 11.36 -45.76
CA ARG A 101 -33.84 11.25 -44.31
C ARG A 101 -33.76 9.79 -43.83
N ALA A 102 -34.63 8.90 -44.31
CA ALA A 102 -34.59 7.48 -43.91
C ALA A 102 -33.28 6.80 -44.33
N ALA A 103 -32.79 7.08 -45.54
CA ALA A 103 -31.53 6.53 -46.03
C ALA A 103 -30.32 7.07 -45.24
N ALA A 104 -30.32 8.36 -44.90
CA ALA A 104 -29.26 8.97 -44.09
C ALA A 104 -29.14 8.31 -42.71
N PHE A 105 -30.26 8.14 -42.00
CA PHE A 105 -30.28 7.45 -40.70
C PHE A 105 -29.88 5.97 -40.82
N ALA A 106 -30.28 5.28 -41.88
CA ALA A 106 -29.88 3.88 -42.13
C ALA A 106 -28.35 3.75 -42.36
N ILE A 107 -27.73 4.70 -43.08
CA ILE A 107 -26.28 4.72 -43.29
C ILE A 107 -25.54 4.95 -41.98
N VAL A 108 -25.96 5.93 -41.18
CA VAL A 108 -25.34 6.19 -39.87
C VAL A 108 -25.51 5.01 -38.92
N PHE A 109 -26.68 4.36 -38.92
CA PHE A 109 -26.89 3.12 -38.17
C PHE A 109 -25.93 2.01 -38.61
N GLY A 110 -25.78 1.80 -39.93
CA GLY A 110 -24.80 0.86 -40.47
C GLY A 110 -23.37 1.18 -40.02
N LEU A 111 -22.98 2.45 -40.05
CA LEU A 111 -21.69 2.92 -39.53
C LEU A 111 -21.51 2.58 -38.04
N MET A 112 -22.54 2.79 -37.21
CA MET A 112 -22.50 2.46 -35.79
C MET A 112 -22.29 0.97 -35.54
N ILE A 113 -22.97 0.11 -36.30
CA ILE A 113 -22.80 -1.36 -36.22
C ILE A 113 -21.38 -1.76 -36.62
N LEU A 114 -20.82 -1.16 -37.68
CA LEU A 114 -19.45 -1.43 -38.11
C LEU A 114 -18.43 -1.03 -37.04
N VAL A 115 -18.57 0.17 -36.48
CA VAL A 115 -17.68 0.66 -35.41
C VAL A 115 -17.80 -0.23 -34.16
N ALA A 116 -19.03 -0.55 -33.73
CA ALA A 116 -19.27 -1.44 -32.60
C ALA A 116 -18.66 -2.83 -32.82
N GLY A 117 -18.83 -3.41 -34.01
CA GLY A 117 -18.23 -4.68 -34.40
C GLY A 117 -16.71 -4.64 -34.37
N LEU A 118 -16.09 -3.56 -34.83
CA LEU A 118 -14.64 -3.38 -34.79
C LEU A 118 -14.12 -3.32 -33.34
N PHE A 119 -14.73 -2.52 -32.48
CA PHE A 119 -14.35 -2.44 -31.07
C PHE A 119 -14.60 -3.74 -30.31
N ALA A 120 -15.71 -4.44 -30.59
CA ALA A 120 -15.98 -5.75 -30.02
C ALA A 120 -14.91 -6.78 -30.43
N LEU A 121 -14.50 -6.78 -31.70
CA LEU A 121 -13.45 -7.65 -32.20
C LEU A 121 -12.09 -7.32 -31.57
N LEU A 122 -11.70 -6.04 -31.53
CA LEU A 122 -10.45 -5.60 -30.89
C LEU A 122 -10.43 -5.94 -29.39
N GLY A 123 -11.57 -5.74 -28.70
CA GLY A 123 -11.75 -6.13 -27.31
C GLY A 123 -11.59 -7.63 -27.12
N TYR A 124 -12.25 -8.43 -27.95
CA TYR A 124 -12.14 -9.88 -27.95
C TYR A 124 -10.70 -10.36 -28.19
N LEU A 125 -10.02 -9.80 -29.19
CA LEU A 125 -8.61 -10.08 -29.49
C LEU A 125 -7.69 -9.74 -28.31
N ARG A 126 -7.94 -8.60 -27.64
CA ARG A 126 -7.16 -8.18 -26.48
C ARG A 126 -7.37 -9.14 -25.31
N VAL A 127 -8.61 -9.49 -24.98
CA VAL A 127 -8.92 -10.43 -23.90
C VAL A 127 -8.34 -11.81 -24.18
N ARG A 128 -8.43 -12.30 -25.42
CA ARG A 128 -7.83 -13.58 -25.82
C ARG A 128 -6.30 -13.62 -25.69
N ARG A 129 -5.62 -12.49 -25.82
CA ARG A 129 -4.16 -12.41 -25.60
C ARG A 129 -3.76 -12.44 -24.13
N ILE A 130 -4.69 -12.23 -23.20
CA ILE A 130 -4.41 -12.35 -21.77
C ILE A 130 -4.24 -13.85 -21.46
N ARG A 131 -2.99 -14.34 -21.50
CA ARG A 131 -2.66 -15.68 -21.02
C ARG A 131 -2.90 -15.73 -19.52
N LYS A 132 -3.45 -16.84 -19.02
CA LYS A 132 -3.57 -17.07 -17.57
C LYS A 132 -2.17 -16.91 -16.94
N PRO A 133 -2.03 -16.34 -15.73
CA PRO A 133 -0.73 -16.23 -15.05
C PRO A 133 -0.24 -17.62 -14.62
N GLU A 134 0.20 -18.45 -15.57
CA GLU A 134 0.57 -19.85 -15.34
C GLU A 134 1.74 -19.96 -14.35
N ARG A 135 2.69 -19.03 -14.43
CA ARG A 135 3.84 -18.93 -13.50
C ARG A 135 3.42 -18.62 -12.07
N THR A 136 2.45 -17.73 -11.89
CA THR A 136 1.92 -17.39 -10.55
C THR A 136 1.11 -18.54 -9.97
N ILE A 137 0.30 -19.20 -10.81
CA ILE A 137 -0.48 -20.37 -10.38
C ILE A 137 0.44 -21.56 -10.03
N SER A 138 1.53 -21.79 -10.79
CA SER A 138 2.50 -22.85 -10.48
C SER A 138 3.24 -22.55 -9.17
N SER A 139 3.77 -21.34 -8.99
CA SER A 139 4.49 -20.98 -7.76
C SER A 139 3.61 -21.11 -6.50
N LEU A 140 2.32 -20.78 -6.59
CA LEU A 140 1.38 -20.95 -5.48
C LEU A 140 1.07 -22.44 -5.21
N LYS A 141 0.98 -23.26 -6.26
CA LYS A 141 0.79 -24.72 -6.12
C LYS A 141 2.03 -25.38 -5.52
N ASP A 142 3.23 -25.00 -5.95
CA ASP A 142 4.48 -25.52 -5.42
C ASP A 142 4.63 -25.14 -3.94
N THR A 143 4.29 -23.90 -3.59
CA THR A 143 4.30 -23.45 -2.19
C THR A 143 3.29 -24.22 -1.33
N ALA A 144 2.07 -24.43 -1.84
CA ALA A 144 1.05 -25.21 -1.14
C ALA A 144 1.44 -26.69 -1.00
N GLN A 145 2.11 -27.27 -2.00
CA GLN A 145 2.59 -28.64 -1.97
C GLN A 145 3.71 -28.81 -0.95
N VAL A 146 4.66 -27.86 -0.87
CA VAL A 146 5.74 -27.89 0.13
C VAL A 146 5.19 -27.73 1.55
N LEU A 147 4.17 -26.87 1.77
CA LEU A 147 3.50 -26.77 3.07
C LEU A 147 2.68 -28.03 3.41
N GLY A 148 1.97 -28.60 2.44
CA GLY A 148 1.16 -29.82 2.63
C GLY A 148 2.01 -31.06 2.92
N SER A 149 3.19 -31.19 2.28
CA SER A 149 4.14 -32.28 2.55
C SER A 149 4.78 -32.20 3.93
N ARG A 150 4.81 -31.02 4.57
CA ARG A 150 5.31 -30.83 5.95
C ARG A 150 4.30 -31.19 7.03
N GLY A 151 3.04 -31.42 6.65
CA GLY A 151 1.92 -31.71 7.56
C GLY A 151 1.53 -33.19 7.69
N ARG A 152 2.28 -34.14 7.10
CA ARG A 152 2.14 -35.58 7.39
C ARG A 152 3.19 -35.96 8.45
N PRO A 153 2.82 -36.10 9.74
CA PRO A 153 3.73 -36.66 10.73
C PRO A 153 4.07 -38.08 10.29
N GLY A 154 5.36 -38.38 10.19
CA GLY A 154 5.85 -39.71 9.88
C GLY A 154 5.36 -40.71 10.91
N GLU A 155 4.53 -41.64 10.45
CA GLU A 155 4.24 -42.90 11.12
C GLU A 155 5.51 -43.77 11.01
N ASN A 156 6.52 -43.44 11.82
CA ASN A 156 7.71 -44.29 12.02
C ASN A 156 7.64 -44.81 13.44
N THR A 157 6.82 -45.84 13.66
CA THR A 157 6.85 -46.65 14.87
C THR A 157 8.10 -47.54 14.81
N PRO A 158 9.08 -47.40 15.73
CA PRO A 158 10.14 -48.39 15.85
C PRO A 158 9.52 -49.67 16.44
N GLU A 159 9.58 -50.77 15.68
CA GLU A 159 9.40 -52.12 16.22
C GLU A 159 10.40 -52.35 17.36
N LEU A 160 9.90 -52.76 18.52
CA LEU A 160 10.68 -53.30 19.62
C LEU A 160 10.43 -54.81 19.67
N THR A 161 11.41 -55.60 19.22
CA THR A 161 11.57 -57.01 19.54
C THR A 161 12.91 -57.22 20.23
#